data_AF-A0A7S4APW1-F1
#
_entry.id   AF-A0A7S4APW1-F1
#
_cell.length_a   1.000
_cell.length_b   1.000
_cell.length_c   1.000
_cell.angle_alpha   90.00
_cell.angle_beta   90.00
_cell.angle_gamma   90.00
#
_symmetry.space_group_name_H-M   'P 1'
#
loop_
_entity.id
_entity.type
_entity.pdbx_description
1 polymer ?
#
loop_
_entity_poly.entity_id
_entity_poly.type
_entity_poly.pdbx_seq_one_letter_code
_entity_poly.pdbx_strand_id
1 'polypeptide(L)'
;MRYSAYSYSYWNLENTRYLLLVQIRRNACRPRKKLTPERAMTPPQFSENEIEQNLKSRKSLALYRIQLLKTEGDCADDGFGSTDSDNGSGSYSESDKSTGFSSLFLPMLSHSIDDFLSLVTKGQTRILSDDDGGNQTVLSEVAETKRMARLLKIYRRISELDPTLNEEIGKQGAHLLLSRIIKLDMFSIDCCNSCHDDNDNDNDNEANRDTIIEIQDLAAEIASYSKSFPLRVSPFLREDMLARLPLVFNIYPVVARSQSQSGEHKTDGAGTTILINQVTERQSAQKDVGFVMWPSAVVLSRWLVSNPEEVRGKTVLELGSGCGLTGLVAAKIMKGFNNHWEGNCNSYEQEQSLSETESTEATTAATTTTTTMTMTTPPGSGSVILSDFNETVVKNLRGNIELNNLDAVATAEGIDFYQQDPNGHGWLTVDGFERKDIADLVIAADVICQPEDAFAAARTIASALRVGCKALVVSADSKHRFGVEKLEEACQTVGSLSVLSKTNVDDYYLQQSTSTSTSHSNSDSVSGDEDMEKTSGFVHGMTLTMYIILKTGEVTQ
;
A
#
# COMPACT_ATOMS: atom_id res chain seq x y z
N MET A 1 0.87 -2.94 37.92
CA MET A 1 0.21 -3.41 36.68
C MET A 1 1.07 -3.13 35.43
N ARG A 2 2.34 -3.56 35.40
CA ARG A 2 3.20 -3.53 34.18
C ARG A 2 3.90 -4.87 33.89
N TYR A 3 3.61 -5.92 34.67
CA TYR A 3 4.23 -7.25 34.55
C TYR A 3 3.39 -8.30 33.79
N SER A 4 2.16 -7.95 33.38
CA SER A 4 1.24 -8.91 32.75
C SER A 4 1.30 -8.95 31.21
N ALA A 5 1.89 -7.95 30.55
CA ALA A 5 1.99 -7.91 29.09
C ALA A 5 3.19 -8.72 28.54
N TYR A 6 4.30 -8.81 29.29
CA TYR A 6 5.49 -9.57 28.88
C TYR A 6 5.32 -11.09 28.95
N SER A 7 4.48 -11.57 29.87
CA SER A 7 4.23 -13.02 30.03
C SER A 7 3.36 -13.59 28.91
N TYR A 8 2.44 -12.81 28.34
CA TYR A 8 1.56 -13.26 27.26
C TYR A 8 2.27 -13.31 25.90
N SER A 9 3.23 -12.40 25.65
CA SER A 9 4.05 -12.43 24.42
C SER A 9 5.06 -13.58 24.44
N TYR A 10 5.71 -13.85 25.57
CA TYR A 10 6.63 -14.98 25.72
C TYR A 10 5.95 -16.34 25.49
N TRP A 11 4.73 -16.52 26.02
CA TRP A 11 3.98 -17.76 25.88
C TRP A 11 3.54 -18.03 24.44
N ASN A 12 3.29 -16.99 23.64
CA ASN A 12 2.96 -17.12 22.22
C ASN A 12 4.19 -17.39 21.35
N LEU A 13 5.35 -16.80 21.67
CA LEU A 13 6.61 -17.05 20.98
C LEU A 13 7.14 -18.47 21.23
N GLU A 14 7.11 -18.97 22.48
CA GLU A 14 7.52 -20.35 22.78
C GLU A 14 6.67 -21.39 22.04
N ASN A 15 5.35 -21.19 21.98
CA ASN A 15 4.45 -22.07 21.21
C ASN A 15 4.71 -21.99 19.70
N THR A 16 4.97 -20.79 19.18
CA THR A 16 5.30 -20.58 17.76
C THR A 16 6.63 -21.27 17.42
N ARG A 17 7.65 -21.12 18.28
CA ARG A 17 8.96 -21.79 18.17
C ARG A 17 8.82 -23.30 18.24
N TYR A 18 8.03 -23.83 19.18
CA TYR A 18 7.79 -25.27 19.31
C TYR A 18 7.08 -25.85 18.09
N LEU A 19 6.03 -25.19 17.59
CA LEU A 19 5.30 -25.60 16.38
C LEU A 19 6.19 -25.55 15.13
N LEU A 20 7.01 -24.51 14.98
CA LEU A 20 8.01 -24.39 13.90
C LEU A 20 9.05 -25.52 13.98
N LEU A 21 9.60 -25.80 15.16
CA LEU A 21 10.57 -26.90 15.37
C LEU A 21 9.96 -28.27 15.04
N VAL A 22 8.70 -28.51 15.38
CA VAL A 22 7.97 -29.75 15.03
C VAL A 22 7.78 -29.86 13.51
N GLN A 23 7.38 -28.77 12.83
CA GLN A 23 7.19 -28.73 11.37
C GLN A 23 8.50 -28.96 10.61
N ILE A 24 9.60 -28.43 11.15
CA ILE A 24 10.94 -28.55 10.57
C ILE A 24 11.52 -29.97 10.77
N ARG A 25 11.29 -30.61 11.93
CA ARG A 25 11.78 -31.97 12.24
C ARG A 25 11.13 -33.05 11.37
N ARG A 26 9.90 -32.84 10.89
CA ARG A 26 9.20 -33.79 10.00
C ARG A 26 9.80 -33.91 8.59
N ASN A 27 10.64 -32.97 8.16
CA ASN A 27 11.05 -32.84 6.74
C ASN A 27 12.56 -33.07 6.49
N ALA A 28 13.31 -33.60 7.47
CA ALA A 28 14.76 -33.77 7.36
C ALA A 28 15.17 -35.20 6.97
N CYS A 29 15.19 -35.53 5.67
CA CYS A 29 15.95 -36.67 5.14
C CYS A 29 16.35 -36.46 3.67
N ARG A 30 17.62 -36.11 3.41
CA ARG A 30 18.48 -36.59 2.29
C ARG A 30 19.83 -35.83 2.22
N PRO A 31 20.91 -36.46 1.70
CA PRO A 31 22.29 -35.98 1.84
C PRO A 31 22.69 -34.86 0.85
N ARG A 32 23.68 -34.05 1.28
CA ARG A 32 24.22 -32.85 0.61
C ARG A 32 25.10 -33.18 -0.60
N LYS A 33 24.97 -32.42 -1.69
CA LYS A 33 26.04 -32.20 -2.69
C LYS A 33 26.79 -30.91 -2.34
N LYS A 34 28.13 -30.94 -2.40
CA LYS A 34 29.02 -29.78 -2.16
C LYS A 34 28.95 -28.82 -3.35
N LEU A 35 28.66 -27.55 -3.08
CA LEU A 35 28.85 -26.44 -4.02
C LEU A 35 30.31 -25.95 -3.95
N THR A 36 30.90 -25.69 -5.12
CA THR A 36 32.23 -25.09 -5.29
C THR A 36 32.17 -23.57 -5.15
N PRO A 37 33.26 -22.89 -4.75
CA PRO A 37 33.25 -21.46 -4.49
C PRO A 37 33.28 -20.69 -5.82
N GLU A 38 32.24 -19.90 -6.08
CA GLU A 38 32.16 -19.02 -7.24
C GLU A 38 32.83 -17.66 -6.95
N ARG A 39 33.31 -17.09 -8.05
CA ARG A 39 34.25 -15.97 -8.20
C ARG A 39 33.70 -14.67 -7.57
N ALA A 40 34.59 -13.87 -6.97
CA ALA A 40 34.26 -12.57 -6.38
C ALA A 40 33.54 -11.65 -7.39
N MET A 41 32.24 -11.47 -7.19
CA MET A 41 31.45 -10.42 -7.83
C MET A 41 31.72 -9.11 -7.11
N THR A 42 31.95 -8.04 -7.87
CA THR A 42 31.92 -6.66 -7.38
C THR A 42 30.60 -6.42 -6.64
N PRO A 43 30.62 -5.87 -5.41
CA PRO A 43 29.42 -5.72 -4.61
C PRO A 43 28.46 -4.72 -5.27
N PRO A 44 27.15 -5.03 -5.33
CA PRO A 44 26.17 -4.06 -5.79
C PRO A 44 26.14 -2.85 -4.85
N GLN A 45 25.93 -1.68 -5.44
CA GLN A 45 26.15 -0.35 -4.89
C GLN A 45 25.03 0.11 -3.94
N PHE A 46 24.68 -0.68 -2.93
CA PHE A 46 23.58 -0.35 -2.00
C PHE A 46 23.97 -0.62 -0.54
N SER A 47 23.50 0.22 0.39
CA SER A 47 23.89 0.16 1.81
C SER A 47 22.73 -0.24 2.73
N GLU A 48 23.03 -0.85 3.89
CA GLU A 48 22.04 -1.15 4.94
C GLU A 48 21.23 0.08 5.34
N ASN A 49 21.88 1.25 5.38
CA ASN A 49 21.26 2.53 5.71
C ASN A 49 20.20 2.93 4.67
N GLU A 50 20.44 2.65 3.39
CA GLU A 50 19.51 2.96 2.31
C GLU A 50 18.25 2.09 2.42
N ILE A 51 18.40 0.80 2.71
CA ILE A 51 17.26 -0.10 2.95
C ILE A 51 16.43 0.44 4.13
N GLU A 52 17.06 0.72 5.27
CA GLU A 52 16.37 1.24 6.47
C GLU A 52 15.61 2.54 6.20
N GLN A 53 16.18 3.46 5.41
CA GLN A 53 15.51 4.71 5.04
C GLN A 53 14.20 4.49 4.29
N ASN A 54 14.09 3.39 3.54
CA ASN A 54 12.89 3.02 2.79
C ASN A 54 11.88 2.19 3.61
N LEU A 55 12.21 1.78 4.84
CA LEU A 55 11.32 1.02 5.75
C LEU A 55 10.46 1.90 6.68
N LYS A 56 10.35 3.19 6.36
CA LYS A 56 9.54 4.16 7.15
C LYS A 56 8.04 3.88 7.06
N SER A 57 7.56 3.41 5.91
CA SER A 57 6.14 3.11 5.68
C SER A 57 5.99 2.03 4.61
N ARG A 58 4.80 1.42 4.54
CA ARG A 58 4.44 0.48 3.45
C ARG A 58 4.61 1.12 2.09
N LYS A 59 4.19 2.39 1.95
CA LYS A 59 4.33 3.16 0.70
C LYS A 59 5.79 3.28 0.26
N SER A 60 6.67 3.66 1.19
CA SER A 60 8.10 3.86 0.91
C SER A 60 8.76 2.56 0.45
N LEU A 61 8.49 1.45 1.14
CA LEU A 61 9.02 0.14 0.76
C LEU A 61 8.49 -0.32 -0.60
N ALA A 62 7.19 -0.15 -0.87
CA ALA A 62 6.60 -0.49 -2.16
C ALA A 62 7.23 0.31 -3.32
N LEU A 63 7.40 1.62 -3.18
CA LEU A 63 8.05 2.46 -4.19
C LEU A 63 9.51 2.05 -4.42
N TYR A 64 10.25 1.76 -3.33
CA TYR A 64 11.62 1.28 -3.43
C TYR A 64 11.70 -0.04 -4.20
N ARG A 65 10.80 -0.98 -3.90
CA ARG A 65 10.72 -2.27 -4.60
C ARG A 65 10.40 -2.12 -6.09
N ILE A 66 9.49 -1.21 -6.45
CA ILE A 66 9.17 -0.88 -7.85
C ILE A 66 10.40 -0.31 -8.56
N GLN A 67 11.11 0.62 -7.91
CA GLN A 67 12.31 1.24 -8.48
C GLN A 67 13.37 0.17 -8.80
N LEU A 68 13.67 -0.71 -7.85
CA LEU A 68 14.67 -1.77 -8.02
C LEU A 68 14.35 -2.70 -9.20
N LEU A 69 13.11 -3.17 -9.31
CA LEU A 69 12.69 -4.08 -10.39
C LEU A 69 12.65 -3.43 -11.78
N LYS A 70 12.42 -2.11 -11.84
CA LYS A 70 12.48 -1.33 -13.09
C LYS A 70 13.91 -1.10 -13.55
N THR A 71 14.80 -0.66 -12.66
CA THR A 71 16.21 -0.37 -13.00
C THR A 71 16.98 -1.58 -13.53
N GLU A 72 16.61 -2.79 -13.11
CA GLU A 72 17.23 -4.02 -13.62
C GLU A 72 16.78 -4.41 -15.04
N GLY A 73 15.66 -3.85 -15.53
CA GLY A 73 15.15 -4.09 -16.88
C GLY A 73 15.88 -3.30 -17.95
N ASP A 74 16.23 -2.05 -17.65
CA ASP A 74 16.85 -1.13 -18.61
C ASP A 74 18.32 -1.50 -18.90
N CYS A 75 18.98 -2.21 -17.98
CA CYS A 75 20.36 -2.69 -18.19
C CYS A 75 20.47 -3.98 -19.04
N ALA A 76 19.34 -4.58 -19.43
CA ALA A 76 19.34 -5.81 -20.22
C ALA A 76 19.25 -5.60 -21.74
N ASP A 77 18.96 -4.37 -22.20
CA ASP A 77 18.67 -4.09 -23.62
C ASP A 77 19.82 -3.40 -24.38
N ASP A 78 20.92 -3.08 -23.71
CA ASP A 78 22.09 -2.46 -24.35
C ASP A 78 23.09 -3.51 -24.87
N GLY A 79 22.74 -4.11 -26.01
CA GLY A 79 23.72 -4.46 -27.05
C GLY A 79 24.07 -5.94 -27.28
N PHE A 80 23.61 -6.49 -28.41
CA PHE A 80 24.53 -6.94 -29.46
C PHE A 80 23.82 -7.05 -30.82
N GLY A 81 24.27 -6.26 -31.78
CA GLY A 81 23.91 -6.43 -33.19
C GLY A 81 24.57 -7.68 -33.78
N SER A 82 23.81 -8.35 -34.66
CA SER A 82 24.22 -9.18 -35.80
C SER A 82 25.67 -9.69 -35.84
N THR A 83 25.83 -11.03 -35.78
CA THR A 83 26.39 -11.81 -36.91
C THR A 83 26.00 -13.29 -36.78
N ASP A 84 25.65 -13.88 -37.92
CA ASP A 84 25.30 -15.30 -38.14
C ASP A 84 26.31 -16.31 -37.56
N SER A 85 25.82 -17.42 -37.01
CA SER A 85 26.14 -18.78 -37.49
C SER A 85 25.58 -19.89 -36.58
N ASP A 86 25.01 -20.90 -37.25
CA ASP A 86 24.59 -22.20 -36.73
C ASP A 86 25.61 -22.86 -35.77
N ASN A 87 25.13 -23.36 -34.63
CA ASN A 87 25.32 -24.76 -34.25
C ASN A 87 24.58 -25.11 -32.94
N GLY A 88 23.82 -26.20 -32.99
CA GLY A 88 23.07 -26.74 -31.86
C GLY A 88 23.95 -27.39 -30.79
N SER A 89 23.64 -27.07 -29.54
CA SER A 89 23.60 -28.01 -28.41
C SER A 89 22.93 -27.29 -27.23
N GLY A 90 21.66 -27.61 -26.98
CA GLY A 90 20.87 -27.01 -25.90
C GLY A 90 21.34 -27.50 -24.54
N SER A 91 22.37 -26.88 -23.97
CA SER A 91 22.56 -26.85 -22.52
C SER A 91 21.78 -25.66 -21.97
N TYR A 92 20.71 -25.94 -21.23
CA TYR A 92 20.06 -24.95 -20.36
C TYR A 92 21.08 -24.52 -19.30
N SER A 93 21.84 -23.46 -19.59
CA SER A 93 22.62 -22.71 -18.63
C SER A 93 22.42 -21.22 -18.90
N GLU A 94 21.16 -20.77 -18.81
CA GLU A 94 20.91 -19.38 -18.45
C GLU A 94 21.16 -19.27 -16.95
N SER A 95 22.23 -18.57 -16.61
CA SER A 95 22.50 -18.13 -15.26
C SER A 95 21.30 -17.33 -14.76
N ASP A 96 20.54 -17.98 -13.88
CA ASP A 96 19.45 -17.48 -13.05
C ASP A 96 19.95 -16.28 -12.22
N LYS A 97 20.14 -15.13 -12.87
CA LYS A 97 20.48 -13.89 -12.17
C LYS A 97 19.26 -13.56 -11.33
N SER A 98 19.34 -13.81 -10.03
CA SER A 98 18.33 -13.36 -9.08
C SER A 98 18.09 -11.87 -9.31
N THR A 99 16.84 -11.47 -9.53
CA THR A 99 16.41 -10.09 -9.76
C THR A 99 15.63 -9.58 -8.54
N GLY A 100 15.49 -8.25 -8.44
CA GLY A 100 14.70 -7.58 -7.42
C GLY A 100 15.36 -7.51 -6.04
N PHE A 101 14.59 -7.07 -5.05
CA PHE A 101 15.10 -6.82 -3.69
C PHE A 101 15.85 -8.01 -3.06
N SER A 102 15.43 -9.24 -3.34
CA SER A 102 16.06 -10.45 -2.81
C SER A 102 17.50 -10.64 -3.28
N SER A 103 17.82 -10.25 -4.52
CA SER A 103 19.18 -10.33 -5.09
C SER A 103 20.16 -9.45 -4.31
N LEU A 104 19.67 -8.31 -3.82
CA LEU A 104 20.40 -7.36 -3.02
C LEU A 104 20.58 -7.84 -1.58
N PHE A 105 19.50 -8.25 -0.95
CA PHE A 105 19.43 -8.44 0.49
C PHE A 105 20.00 -9.80 0.94
N LEU A 106 19.78 -10.86 0.15
CA LEU A 106 20.17 -12.22 0.55
C LEU A 106 21.69 -12.42 0.70
N PRO A 107 22.56 -11.88 -0.18
CA PRO A 107 24.01 -12.00 0.02
C PRO A 107 24.48 -11.37 1.32
N MET A 108 23.93 -10.19 1.67
CA MET A 108 24.26 -9.48 2.92
C MET A 108 23.84 -10.30 4.14
N LEU A 109 22.62 -10.84 4.11
CA LEU A 109 22.08 -11.68 5.17
C LEU A 109 22.87 -12.99 5.31
N SER A 110 23.15 -13.68 4.20
CA SER A 110 23.91 -14.94 4.21
C SER A 110 25.30 -14.75 4.80
N HIS A 111 26.04 -13.73 4.35
CA HIS A 111 27.38 -13.44 4.86
C HIS A 111 27.36 -13.17 6.36
N SER A 112 26.43 -12.33 6.83
CA SER A 112 26.32 -12.01 8.25
C SER A 112 25.95 -13.22 9.12
N ILE A 113 25.14 -14.14 8.60
CA ILE A 113 24.79 -15.39 9.28
C ILE A 113 25.97 -16.34 9.32
N ASP A 114 26.74 -16.45 8.25
CA ASP A 114 27.93 -17.30 8.20
C ASP A 114 29.01 -16.79 9.17
N ASP A 115 29.20 -15.48 9.27
CA ASP A 115 30.12 -14.85 10.24
C ASP A 115 29.70 -15.15 11.68
N PHE A 116 28.42 -14.96 12.01
CA PHE A 116 27.89 -15.26 13.34
C PHE A 116 27.99 -16.75 13.69
N LEU A 117 27.60 -17.65 12.80
CA LEU A 117 27.71 -19.09 13.04
C LEU A 117 29.16 -19.55 13.19
N SER A 118 30.09 -18.92 12.45
CA SER A 118 31.53 -19.14 12.61
C SER A 118 32.01 -18.68 13.99
N LEU A 119 31.53 -17.54 14.50
CA LEU A 119 31.84 -17.06 15.85
C LEU A 119 31.32 -18.01 16.92
N VAL A 120 30.06 -18.44 16.82
CA VAL A 120 29.47 -19.41 17.77
C VAL A 120 30.24 -20.73 17.75
N THR A 121 30.60 -21.24 16.56
CA THR A 121 31.34 -22.50 16.43
C THR A 121 32.79 -22.39 16.94
N LYS A 122 33.47 -21.27 16.68
CA LYS A 122 34.82 -21.01 17.22
C LYS A 122 34.82 -20.87 18.73
N GLY A 123 33.78 -20.24 19.29
CA GLY A 123 33.50 -20.24 20.73
C GLY A 123 33.43 -21.66 21.27
N GLN A 124 32.66 -22.55 20.62
CA GLN A 124 32.58 -23.97 20.99
C GLN A 124 33.92 -24.72 20.88
N THR A 125 34.79 -24.35 19.94
CA THR A 125 36.04 -25.09 19.68
C THR A 125 37.19 -24.68 20.60
N ARG A 126 37.30 -23.39 20.98
CA ARG A 126 38.32 -22.90 21.93
C ARG A 126 38.18 -23.52 23.32
N ILE A 127 36.97 -23.92 23.69
CA ILE A 127 36.67 -24.54 24.98
C ILE A 127 37.13 -26.01 25.04
N LEU A 128 37.34 -26.66 23.88
CA LEU A 128 37.82 -28.06 23.80
C LEU A 128 39.36 -28.17 23.76
N SER A 129 40.08 -27.05 23.64
CA SER A 129 41.54 -27.00 23.68
C SER A 129 41.97 -26.29 24.96
N ASP A 130 42.51 -27.03 25.94
CA ASP A 130 43.01 -26.57 27.26
C ASP A 130 44.14 -25.51 27.21
N ASP A 131 44.37 -24.84 26.07
CA ASP A 131 45.48 -23.91 25.90
C ASP A 131 45.00 -22.50 25.56
N ASP A 132 45.43 -21.59 26.44
CA ASP A 132 45.47 -20.13 26.36
C ASP A 132 44.30 -19.35 27.00
N GLY A 133 44.66 -18.56 28.03
CA GLY A 133 43.79 -17.69 28.83
C GLY A 133 43.29 -16.45 28.07
N GLY A 134 42.75 -16.65 26.88
CA GLY A 134 42.14 -15.61 26.08
C GLY A 134 40.77 -15.22 26.63
N ASN A 135 40.57 -13.92 26.89
CA ASN A 135 39.28 -13.34 27.31
C ASN A 135 38.10 -13.95 26.54
N GLN A 136 37.12 -14.46 27.29
CA GLN A 136 35.86 -14.94 26.75
C GLN A 136 35.20 -13.81 25.95
N THR A 137 34.85 -14.09 24.70
CA THR A 137 34.24 -13.08 23.83
C THR A 137 32.74 -13.02 24.12
N VAL A 138 32.25 -11.88 24.60
CA VAL A 138 30.82 -11.63 24.79
C VAL A 138 30.19 -11.35 23.42
N LEU A 139 29.37 -12.29 22.93
CA LEU A 139 28.77 -12.27 21.59
C LEU A 139 28.00 -10.99 21.31
N SER A 140 27.30 -10.43 22.31
CA SER A 140 26.51 -9.20 22.16
C SER A 140 27.38 -7.98 21.82
N GLU A 141 28.66 -7.99 22.18
CA GLU A 141 29.57 -6.85 21.96
C GLU A 141 30.26 -6.90 20.59
N VAL A 142 30.32 -8.08 19.98
CA VAL A 142 30.97 -8.35 18.70
C VAL A 142 30.24 -7.65 17.55
N ALA A 143 31.00 -6.99 16.68
CA ALA A 143 30.45 -6.19 15.59
C ALA A 143 29.62 -7.03 14.61
N GLU A 144 30.06 -8.26 14.31
CA GLU A 144 29.40 -9.21 13.44
C GLU A 144 28.04 -9.65 13.99
N THR A 145 27.94 -9.88 15.31
CA THR A 145 26.66 -10.19 15.98
C THR A 145 25.72 -9.00 15.92
N LYS A 146 26.21 -7.78 16.23
CA LYS A 146 25.42 -6.54 16.14
C LYS A 146 24.90 -6.32 14.72
N ARG A 147 25.74 -6.55 13.71
CA ARG A 147 25.38 -6.46 12.30
C ARG A 147 24.33 -7.49 11.91
N MET A 148 24.47 -8.73 12.37
CA MET A 148 23.47 -9.77 12.12
C MET A 148 22.12 -9.43 12.75
N ALA A 149 22.11 -9.03 14.03
CA ALA A 149 20.89 -8.61 14.72
C ALA A 149 20.22 -7.43 14.01
N ARG A 150 21.01 -6.47 13.50
CA ARG A 150 20.51 -5.37 12.68
C ARG A 150 19.84 -5.86 11.38
N LEU A 151 20.49 -6.74 10.62
CA LEU A 151 19.93 -7.29 9.38
C LEU A 151 18.67 -8.11 9.63
N LEU A 152 18.58 -8.87 10.73
CA LEU A 152 17.35 -9.55 11.11
C LEU A 152 16.25 -8.57 11.50
N LYS A 153 16.56 -7.47 12.19
CA LYS A 153 15.59 -6.40 12.50
C LYS A 153 15.08 -5.71 11.23
N ILE A 154 15.96 -5.46 10.25
CA ILE A 154 15.59 -4.99 8.90
C ILE A 154 14.64 -5.98 8.22
N TYR A 155 14.99 -7.28 8.22
CA TYR A 155 14.16 -8.30 7.59
C TYR A 155 12.79 -8.41 8.27
N ARG A 156 12.73 -8.44 9.60
CA ARG A 156 11.48 -8.43 10.34
C ARG A 156 10.61 -7.24 9.94
N ARG A 157 11.21 -6.05 9.86
CA ARG A 157 10.49 -4.85 9.46
C ARG A 157 9.95 -4.93 8.04
N ILE A 158 10.70 -5.54 7.11
CA ILE A 158 10.20 -5.85 5.76
C ILE A 158 9.00 -6.80 5.86
N SER A 159 9.09 -7.86 6.66
CA SER A 159 8.02 -8.85 6.83
C SER A 159 6.72 -8.28 7.41
N GLU A 160 6.83 -7.32 8.33
CA GLU A 160 5.71 -6.57 8.89
C GLU A 160 5.03 -5.66 7.85
N LEU A 161 5.84 -4.96 7.04
CA LEU A 161 5.35 -3.96 6.10
C LEU A 161 4.82 -4.57 4.81
N ASP A 162 5.50 -5.58 4.26
CA ASP A 162 5.17 -6.22 3.00
C ASP A 162 5.33 -7.75 3.12
N PRO A 163 4.27 -8.45 3.56
CA PRO A 163 4.25 -9.92 3.61
C PRO A 163 4.45 -10.60 2.25
N THR A 164 4.13 -9.90 1.16
CA THR A 164 4.32 -10.41 -0.22
C THR A 164 5.81 -10.44 -0.56
N LEU A 165 6.54 -9.37 -0.23
CA LEU A 165 8.01 -9.31 -0.36
C LEU A 165 8.70 -10.30 0.60
N ASN A 166 8.17 -10.48 1.82
CA ASN A 166 8.69 -11.51 2.73
C ASN A 166 8.66 -12.92 2.12
N GLU A 167 7.56 -13.25 1.45
CA GLU A 167 7.43 -14.53 0.76
C GLU A 167 8.45 -14.66 -0.38
N GLU A 168 8.71 -13.58 -1.12
CA GLU A 168 9.70 -13.55 -2.19
C GLU A 168 11.13 -13.77 -1.69
N ILE A 169 11.55 -13.01 -0.67
CA ILE A 169 12.87 -13.19 -0.02
C ILE A 169 12.98 -14.60 0.55
N GLY A 170 11.90 -15.09 1.15
CA GLY A 170 11.75 -16.43 1.68
C GLY A 170 12.04 -17.53 0.66
N LYS A 171 11.31 -17.52 -0.47
CA LYS A 171 11.46 -18.50 -1.56
C LYS A 171 12.79 -18.39 -2.29
N GLN A 172 13.38 -17.20 -2.36
CA GLN A 172 14.70 -16.99 -2.97
C GLN A 172 15.84 -17.57 -2.12
N GLY A 173 15.60 -17.94 -0.86
CA GLY A 173 16.55 -18.73 -0.06
C GLY A 173 16.62 -18.36 1.42
N ALA A 174 16.01 -17.24 1.84
CA ALA A 174 16.07 -16.83 3.25
C ALA A 174 15.47 -17.87 4.20
N HIS A 175 14.46 -18.64 3.78
CA HIS A 175 13.90 -19.71 4.63
C HIS A 175 14.96 -20.72 5.09
N LEU A 176 15.95 -21.03 4.25
CA LEU A 176 17.05 -21.92 4.59
C LEU A 176 18.02 -21.26 5.57
N LEU A 177 18.30 -19.97 5.39
CA LEU A 177 19.15 -19.19 6.28
C LEU A 177 18.53 -19.08 7.68
N LEU A 178 17.25 -18.68 7.77
CA LEU A 178 16.50 -18.60 9.03
C LEU A 178 16.44 -19.97 9.72
N SER A 179 16.20 -21.05 8.95
CA SER A 179 16.19 -22.41 9.50
C SER A 179 17.53 -22.82 10.12
N ARG A 180 18.67 -22.30 9.65
CA ARG A 180 19.98 -22.58 10.27
C ARG A 180 20.09 -21.90 11.64
N ILE A 181 19.61 -20.67 11.76
CA ILE A 181 19.60 -19.91 13.01
C ILE A 181 18.67 -20.57 14.03
N ILE A 182 17.43 -20.86 13.65
CA ILE A 182 16.40 -21.45 14.52
C ILE A 182 16.83 -22.82 15.08
N LYS A 183 17.65 -23.56 14.33
CA LYS A 183 18.18 -24.88 14.72
C LYS A 183 19.49 -24.83 15.51
N LEU A 184 20.06 -23.65 15.71
CA LEU A 184 21.32 -23.52 16.43
C LEU A 184 21.15 -24.10 17.85
N ASP A 185 22.04 -25.02 18.22
CA ASP A 185 21.99 -25.65 19.53
C ASP A 185 22.56 -24.69 20.58
N MET A 186 21.69 -24.26 21.49
CA MET A 186 22.04 -23.33 22.57
C MET A 186 22.86 -24.00 23.67
N PHE A 187 22.61 -25.29 23.93
CA PHE A 187 23.22 -26.01 25.05
C PHE A 187 24.64 -26.49 24.75
N SER A 188 25.01 -26.57 23.48
CA SER A 188 26.39 -26.86 23.07
C SER A 188 27.41 -25.79 23.50
N ILE A 189 26.95 -24.63 23.99
CA ILE A 189 27.82 -23.54 24.45
C ILE A 189 28.17 -23.70 25.95
N ASP A 190 27.44 -24.54 26.68
CA ASP A 190 27.51 -24.66 28.14
C ASP A 190 28.32 -25.85 28.64
N CYS A 191 28.68 -26.77 27.75
CA CYS A 191 29.06 -28.13 28.14
C CYS A 191 30.49 -28.29 28.73
N CYS A 192 31.13 -27.24 29.26
CA CYS A 192 32.54 -27.35 29.69
C CYS A 192 32.92 -26.72 31.04
N ASN A 193 32.01 -26.09 31.78
CA ASN A 193 32.34 -25.49 33.09
C ASN A 193 31.72 -26.24 34.28
N SER A 194 31.75 -27.58 34.29
CA SER A 194 31.43 -28.35 35.52
C SER A 194 32.63 -28.62 36.41
N CYS A 195 33.79 -27.99 36.16
CA CYS A 195 34.96 -28.13 37.02
C CYS A 195 35.86 -26.88 37.07
N HIS A 196 35.41 -25.78 37.68
CA HIS A 196 36.19 -25.00 38.68
C HIS A 196 35.39 -23.78 39.17
N ASP A 197 35.61 -23.47 40.45
CA ASP A 197 34.77 -22.71 41.38
C ASP A 197 35.06 -21.19 41.33
N ASP A 198 34.92 -20.55 40.16
CA ASP A 198 35.15 -19.09 40.00
C ASP A 198 33.91 -18.35 39.47
N ASN A 199 33.32 -17.52 40.35
CA ASN A 199 32.01 -16.83 40.24
C ASN A 199 31.84 -15.78 39.12
N ASP A 200 32.86 -15.49 38.29
CA ASP A 200 32.79 -14.41 37.30
C ASP A 200 32.44 -14.89 35.86
N ASN A 201 32.62 -16.19 35.55
CA ASN A 201 32.37 -16.74 34.19
C ASN A 201 30.92 -17.16 33.91
N ASP A 202 30.06 -17.20 34.93
CA ASP A 202 28.65 -17.60 34.75
C ASP A 202 27.82 -16.50 34.05
N ASN A 203 28.12 -15.22 34.32
CA ASN A 203 27.39 -14.08 33.74
C ASN A 203 27.62 -13.94 32.23
N ASP A 204 28.85 -14.15 31.74
CA ASP A 204 29.18 -14.03 30.31
C ASP A 204 28.57 -15.18 29.48
N ASN A 205 28.48 -16.38 30.07
CA ASN A 205 27.78 -17.52 29.47
C ASN A 205 26.28 -17.27 29.37
N GLU A 206 25.66 -16.70 30.41
CA GLU A 206 24.26 -16.30 30.38
C GLU A 206 24.01 -15.21 29.32
N ALA A 207 24.83 -14.16 29.27
CA ALA A 207 24.73 -13.11 28.25
C ALA A 207 24.86 -13.63 26.80
N ASN A 208 25.73 -14.62 26.58
CA ASN A 208 25.88 -15.27 25.29
C ASN A 208 24.65 -16.11 24.90
N ARG A 209 24.06 -16.84 25.86
CA ARG A 209 22.79 -17.56 25.63
C ARG A 209 21.67 -16.60 25.27
N ASP A 210 21.53 -15.51 26.03
CA ASP A 210 20.50 -14.49 25.79
C ASP A 210 20.60 -13.88 24.39
N THR A 211 21.83 -13.59 23.95
CA THR A 211 22.10 -13.08 22.61
C THR A 211 21.64 -14.06 21.52
N ILE A 212 21.89 -15.36 21.73
CA ILE A 212 21.46 -16.40 20.79
C ILE A 212 19.93 -16.54 20.79
N ILE A 213 19.30 -16.47 21.96
CA ILE A 213 17.84 -16.49 22.09
C ILE A 213 17.23 -15.31 21.32
N GLU A 214 17.72 -14.08 21.52
CA GLU A 214 17.23 -12.89 20.80
C GLU A 214 17.31 -13.10 19.29
N ILE A 215 18.44 -13.61 18.79
CA ILE A 215 18.66 -13.89 17.37
C ILE A 215 17.72 -14.98 16.85
N GLN A 216 17.49 -16.05 17.63
CA GLN A 216 16.56 -17.12 17.25
C GLN A 216 15.12 -16.67 17.24
N ASP A 217 14.72 -15.85 18.21
CA ASP A 217 13.38 -15.29 18.31
C ASP A 217 13.10 -14.36 17.14
N LEU A 218 14.05 -13.48 16.78
CA LEU A 218 13.94 -12.67 15.56
C LEU A 218 13.77 -13.55 14.31
N ALA A 219 14.57 -14.61 14.17
CA ALA A 219 14.47 -15.51 13.02
C ALA A 219 13.14 -16.26 12.96
N ALA A 220 12.61 -16.69 14.11
CA ALA A 220 11.31 -17.36 14.22
C ALA A 220 10.14 -16.40 13.95
N GLU A 221 10.24 -15.15 14.42
CA GLU A 221 9.27 -14.10 14.18
C GLU A 221 9.19 -13.79 12.68
N ILE A 222 10.32 -13.58 12.00
CA ILE A 222 10.37 -13.39 10.53
C ILE A 222 9.71 -14.59 9.81
N ALA A 223 10.06 -15.81 10.21
CA ALA A 223 9.52 -17.02 9.61
C ALA A 223 7.99 -17.12 9.77
N SER A 224 7.43 -16.60 10.88
CA SER A 224 5.99 -16.64 11.16
C SER A 224 5.15 -15.79 10.19
N TYR A 225 5.73 -14.72 9.62
CA TYR A 225 5.06 -13.91 8.60
C TYR A 225 4.94 -14.61 7.24
N SER A 226 5.74 -15.65 7.00
CA SER A 226 5.78 -16.32 5.69
C SER A 226 4.81 -17.49 5.65
N LYS A 227 3.83 -17.43 4.73
CA LYS A 227 2.88 -18.54 4.49
C LYS A 227 3.54 -19.80 3.92
N SER A 228 4.73 -19.67 3.34
CA SER A 228 5.44 -20.76 2.68
C SER A 228 6.61 -21.31 3.48
N PHE A 229 6.87 -20.80 4.68
CA PHE A 229 7.91 -21.36 5.55
C PHE A 229 7.47 -22.70 6.16
N PRO A 230 8.36 -23.71 6.32
CA PRO A 230 9.76 -23.79 5.88
C PRO A 230 9.93 -24.38 4.47
N LEU A 231 8.87 -24.44 3.65
CA LEU A 231 8.86 -25.18 2.39
C LEU A 231 9.86 -24.58 1.39
N ARG A 232 10.60 -25.46 0.71
CA ARG A 232 11.36 -25.10 -0.49
C ARG A 232 10.39 -25.05 -1.65
N VAL A 233 10.01 -23.85 -2.04
CA VAL A 233 9.28 -23.58 -3.27
C VAL A 233 10.27 -22.93 -4.25
N SER A 234 10.08 -23.13 -5.55
CA SER A 234 10.87 -22.42 -6.55
C SER A 234 10.78 -20.90 -6.33
N PRO A 235 11.86 -20.15 -6.60
CA PRO A 235 11.81 -18.70 -6.68
C PRO A 235 10.73 -18.21 -7.63
N PHE A 236 10.24 -16.98 -7.40
CA PHE A 236 9.35 -16.32 -8.35
C PHE A 236 10.14 -15.86 -9.57
N LEU A 237 9.53 -15.94 -10.74
CA LEU A 237 10.09 -15.33 -11.95
C LEU A 237 9.96 -13.81 -11.87
N ARG A 238 10.69 -13.09 -12.72
CA ARG A 238 10.62 -11.62 -12.76
C ARG A 238 9.21 -11.12 -13.07
N GLU A 239 8.52 -11.82 -13.97
CA GLU A 239 7.14 -11.53 -14.37
C GLU A 239 6.17 -11.74 -13.20
N ASP A 240 6.38 -12.80 -12.40
CA ASP A 240 5.60 -13.04 -11.18
C ASP A 240 5.81 -11.92 -10.16
N MET A 241 7.05 -11.46 -9.98
CA MET A 241 7.37 -10.35 -9.07
C MET A 241 6.74 -9.05 -9.53
N LEU A 242 6.80 -8.74 -10.83
CA LEU A 242 6.15 -7.56 -11.41
C LEU A 242 4.62 -7.59 -11.22
N ALA A 243 3.98 -8.74 -11.42
CA ALA A 243 2.55 -8.90 -11.19
C ALA A 243 2.13 -8.77 -9.73
N ARG A 244 3.08 -8.91 -8.79
CA ARG A 244 2.88 -8.76 -7.33
C ARG A 244 3.20 -7.36 -6.81
N LEU A 245 3.64 -6.44 -7.67
CA LEU A 245 3.82 -5.03 -7.31
C LEU A 245 2.45 -4.32 -7.30
N PRO A 246 2.28 -3.32 -6.42
CA PRO A 246 1.12 -2.45 -6.52
C PRO A 246 1.14 -1.69 -7.85
N LEU A 247 -0.04 -1.51 -8.44
CA LEU A 247 -0.24 -0.56 -9.52
C LEU A 247 0.02 0.87 -9.02
N VAL A 248 0.66 1.68 -9.84
CA VAL A 248 0.93 3.09 -9.54
C VAL A 248 0.09 3.95 -10.47
N PHE A 249 -0.83 4.72 -9.90
CA PHE A 249 -1.64 5.68 -10.63
C PHE A 249 -1.14 7.09 -10.33
N ASN A 250 -0.81 7.85 -11.37
CA ASN A 250 -0.41 9.25 -11.26
C ASN A 250 -1.55 10.12 -11.78
N ILE A 251 -2.46 10.47 -10.88
CA ILE A 251 -3.68 11.18 -11.21
C ILE A 251 -3.40 12.67 -11.27
N TYR A 252 -3.43 13.22 -12.47
CA TYR A 252 -3.31 14.65 -12.73
C TYR A 252 -4.69 15.29 -12.84
N PRO A 253 -4.82 16.58 -12.48
CA PRO A 253 -6.02 17.33 -12.83
C PRO A 253 -6.19 17.31 -14.35
N VAL A 254 -7.44 17.28 -14.80
CA VAL A 254 -7.79 17.65 -16.17
C VAL A 254 -7.38 19.11 -16.35
N VAL A 255 -6.34 19.36 -17.14
CA VAL A 255 -5.82 20.71 -17.43
C VAL A 255 -6.48 21.22 -18.71
N ALA A 256 -7.03 22.43 -18.67
CA ALA A 256 -7.31 23.21 -19.87
C ALA A 256 -6.02 23.34 -20.69
N ARG A 257 -5.95 22.78 -21.90
CA ARG A 257 -4.80 22.96 -22.82
C ARG A 257 -4.70 24.43 -23.26
N SER A 258 -4.25 25.31 -22.37
CA SER A 258 -3.86 26.68 -22.68
C SER A 258 -2.40 26.85 -22.27
N GLN A 259 -1.56 27.12 -23.28
CA GLN A 259 -0.17 27.58 -23.20
C GLN A 259 0.92 26.52 -22.96
N SER A 260 1.33 25.88 -24.05
CA SER A 260 2.73 25.49 -24.24
C SER A 260 3.19 25.85 -25.66
N GLN A 261 3.18 27.15 -25.96
CA GLN A 261 4.02 27.76 -27.00
C GLN A 261 4.53 29.11 -26.47
N SER A 262 5.51 29.04 -25.57
CA SER A 262 6.61 29.99 -25.34
C SER A 262 7.08 29.84 -23.90
N GLY A 263 8.37 29.54 -23.71
CA GLY A 263 9.16 29.78 -22.51
C GLY A 263 8.62 29.28 -21.16
N GLU A 264 9.22 28.20 -20.65
CA GLU A 264 9.46 27.94 -19.22
C GLU A 264 8.53 28.64 -18.20
N HIS A 265 7.34 28.08 -18.00
CA HIS A 265 6.70 28.06 -16.69
C HIS A 265 5.74 26.87 -16.65
N LYS A 266 6.25 25.71 -16.20
CA LYS A 266 5.41 24.57 -15.80
C LYS A 266 4.60 25.03 -14.61
N THR A 267 3.30 25.27 -14.78
CA THR A 267 2.39 25.30 -13.65
C THR A 267 2.25 23.87 -13.17
N ASP A 268 2.95 23.54 -12.09
CA ASP A 268 2.83 22.29 -11.36
C ASP A 268 1.41 22.19 -10.77
N GLY A 269 0.43 21.81 -11.59
CA GLY A 269 -0.85 21.30 -11.11
C GLY A 269 -0.55 20.01 -10.37
N ALA A 270 -0.37 20.09 -9.05
CA ALA A 270 0.16 19.00 -8.24
C ALA A 270 -0.71 17.74 -8.38
N GLY A 271 -0.29 16.83 -9.25
CA GLY A 271 -0.90 15.50 -9.39
C GLY A 271 -0.75 14.70 -8.10
N THR A 272 -1.55 13.66 -7.95
CA THR A 272 -1.50 12.76 -6.81
C THR A 272 -1.13 11.34 -7.22
N THR A 273 -0.22 10.72 -6.48
CA THR A 273 0.18 9.33 -6.70
C THR A 273 -0.50 8.40 -5.70
N ILE A 274 -1.28 7.44 -6.22
CA ILE A 274 -1.95 6.39 -5.45
C ILE A 274 -1.36 5.03 -5.83
N LEU A 275 -1.02 4.23 -4.82
CA LEU A 275 -0.57 2.85 -5.00
C LEU A 275 -1.74 1.90 -4.72
N ILE A 276 -1.91 0.87 -5.53
CA ILE A 276 -3.06 -0.04 -5.43
C ILE A 276 -2.59 -1.49 -5.55
N ASN A 277 -2.80 -2.26 -4.48
CA ASN A 277 -2.80 -3.71 -4.57
C ASN A 277 -4.16 -4.16 -5.10
N GLN A 278 -4.12 -5.00 -6.14
CA GLN A 278 -5.30 -5.72 -6.63
C GLN A 278 -5.49 -7.01 -5.83
N VAL A 279 -6.71 -7.54 -5.84
CA VAL A 279 -6.97 -8.84 -5.22
C VAL A 279 -6.37 -9.93 -6.12
N THR A 280 -5.47 -10.74 -5.57
CA THR A 280 -4.76 -11.78 -6.31
C THR A 280 -5.48 -13.14 -6.32
N GLU A 281 -6.65 -13.24 -5.67
CA GLU A 281 -7.47 -14.45 -5.71
C GLU A 281 -8.06 -14.67 -7.10
N ARG A 282 -8.30 -15.94 -7.46
CA ARG A 282 -8.79 -16.28 -8.80
C ARG A 282 -10.19 -15.71 -9.00
N GLN A 283 -10.34 -14.87 -10.01
CA GLN A 283 -11.65 -14.45 -10.51
C GLN A 283 -12.37 -15.64 -11.14
N SER A 284 -13.59 -15.88 -10.68
CA SER A 284 -14.40 -17.03 -11.03
C SER A 284 -15.83 -16.65 -11.44
N ALA A 285 -16.31 -15.49 -11.01
CA ALA A 285 -17.69 -15.06 -11.24
C ALA A 285 -17.85 -13.53 -11.18
N GLN A 286 -19.06 -13.06 -11.48
CA GLN A 286 -19.44 -11.64 -11.43
C GLN A 286 -19.15 -10.97 -10.08
N LYS A 287 -19.16 -11.74 -8.99
CA LYS A 287 -18.85 -11.24 -7.64
C LYS A 287 -17.38 -10.83 -7.45
N ASP A 288 -16.50 -11.19 -8.39
CA ASP A 288 -15.06 -10.95 -8.33
C ASP A 288 -14.63 -9.73 -9.17
N VAL A 289 -15.57 -9.00 -9.78
CA VAL A 289 -15.27 -7.82 -10.63
C VAL A 289 -14.59 -6.68 -9.87
N GLY A 290 -14.75 -6.62 -8.54
CA GLY A 290 -14.06 -5.66 -7.67
C GLY A 290 -12.56 -5.96 -7.48
N PHE A 291 -12.05 -7.08 -8.02
CA PHE A 291 -10.65 -7.48 -7.85
C PHE A 291 -9.69 -6.68 -8.74
N VAL A 292 -10.22 -5.98 -9.75
CA VAL A 292 -9.43 -5.25 -10.76
C VAL A 292 -9.82 -3.79 -10.87
N MET A 293 -8.93 -3.00 -11.45
CA MET A 293 -9.19 -1.60 -11.75
C MET A 293 -10.05 -1.43 -13.01
N TRP A 294 -10.98 -0.48 -12.99
CA TRP A 294 -11.84 -0.15 -14.14
C TRP A 294 -11.61 1.29 -14.65
N PRO A 295 -11.79 1.55 -15.96
CA PRO A 295 -11.56 2.86 -16.59
C PRO A 295 -12.28 4.03 -15.91
N SER A 296 -13.54 3.83 -15.52
CA SER A 296 -14.37 4.85 -14.87
C SER A 296 -13.75 5.40 -13.58
N ALA A 297 -13.00 4.57 -12.84
CA ALA A 297 -12.36 4.97 -11.60
C ALA A 297 -11.20 5.96 -11.85
N VAL A 298 -10.42 5.75 -12.92
CA VAL A 298 -9.35 6.66 -13.33
C VAL A 298 -9.94 8.02 -13.71
N VAL A 299 -11.00 8.02 -14.51
CA VAL A 299 -11.67 9.26 -14.94
C VAL A 299 -12.27 10.03 -13.77
N LEU A 300 -13.04 9.36 -12.90
CA LEU A 300 -13.64 10.04 -11.76
C LEU A 300 -12.57 10.59 -10.81
N SER A 301 -11.45 9.88 -10.66
CA SER A 301 -10.30 10.35 -9.88
C SER A 301 -9.69 11.64 -10.45
N ARG A 302 -9.47 11.71 -11.77
CA ARG A 302 -8.98 12.94 -12.43
C ARG A 302 -9.93 14.10 -12.23
N TRP A 303 -11.23 13.85 -12.35
CA TRP A 303 -12.26 14.85 -12.10
C TRP A 303 -12.22 15.36 -10.66
N LEU A 304 -12.06 14.49 -9.66
CA LEU A 304 -11.95 14.91 -8.25
C LEU A 304 -10.69 15.75 -7.99
N VAL A 305 -9.55 15.41 -8.62
CA VAL A 305 -8.33 16.22 -8.52
C VAL A 305 -8.51 17.61 -9.15
N SER A 306 -9.31 17.72 -10.21
CA SER A 306 -9.70 19.01 -10.80
C SER A 306 -10.70 19.81 -9.96
N ASN A 307 -11.48 19.15 -9.10
CA ASN A 307 -12.57 19.77 -8.31
C ASN A 307 -12.45 19.40 -6.82
N PRO A 308 -11.32 19.70 -6.14
CA PRO A 308 -11.06 19.22 -4.78
C PRO A 308 -12.03 19.77 -3.73
N GLU A 309 -12.65 20.93 -3.95
CA GLU A 309 -13.71 21.51 -3.13
C GLU A 309 -14.96 20.63 -3.04
N GLU A 310 -15.14 19.70 -3.97
CA GLU A 310 -16.21 18.73 -3.89
C GLU A 310 -16.03 17.75 -2.74
N VAL A 311 -14.80 17.57 -2.26
CA VAL A 311 -14.45 16.59 -1.22
C VAL A 311 -14.12 17.26 0.11
N ARG A 312 -13.45 18.42 0.10
CA ARG A 312 -12.91 19.05 1.32
C ARG A 312 -13.97 19.29 2.40
N GLY A 313 -13.70 18.79 3.61
CA GLY A 313 -14.57 18.96 4.78
C GLY A 313 -15.90 18.21 4.72
N LYS A 314 -16.08 17.28 3.77
CA LYS A 314 -17.31 16.52 3.57
C LYS A 314 -17.20 15.09 4.09
N THR A 315 -18.34 14.47 4.39
CA THR A 315 -18.44 13.02 4.53
C THR A 315 -18.66 12.42 3.15
N VAL A 316 -17.68 11.69 2.62
CA VAL A 316 -17.74 11.07 1.29
C VAL A 316 -17.95 9.57 1.43
N LEU A 317 -18.92 9.02 0.68
CA LEU A 317 -19.12 7.58 0.56
C LEU A 317 -18.86 7.16 -0.89
N GLU A 318 -17.92 6.24 -1.10
CA GLU A 318 -17.73 5.57 -2.39
C GLU A 318 -18.51 4.26 -2.41
N LEU A 319 -19.42 4.10 -3.36
CA LEU A 319 -20.16 2.85 -3.60
C LEU A 319 -19.39 1.97 -4.57
N GLY A 320 -19.24 0.69 -4.23
CA GLY A 320 -18.61 -0.30 -5.12
C GLY A 320 -17.17 0.07 -5.46
N SER A 321 -16.38 0.39 -4.44
CA SER A 321 -15.01 0.88 -4.55
C SER A 321 -14.08 -0.05 -5.33
N GLY A 322 -14.34 -1.37 -5.34
CA GLY A 322 -13.43 -2.34 -5.94
C GLY A 322 -12.01 -2.19 -5.38
N CYS A 323 -11.06 -1.83 -6.22
CA CYS A 323 -9.68 -1.56 -5.79
C CYS A 323 -9.49 -0.22 -5.01
N GLY A 324 -10.45 0.69 -5.08
CA GLY A 324 -10.55 1.90 -4.25
C GLY A 324 -9.88 3.16 -4.79
N LEU A 325 -9.50 3.21 -6.08
CA LEU A 325 -8.76 4.35 -6.63
C LEU A 325 -9.45 5.70 -6.35
N THR A 326 -10.74 5.81 -6.65
CA THR A 326 -11.47 7.08 -6.53
C THR A 326 -11.62 7.51 -5.07
N GLY A 327 -12.02 6.59 -4.17
CA GLY A 327 -12.07 6.88 -2.73
C GLY A 327 -10.72 7.23 -2.13
N LEU A 328 -9.63 6.57 -2.54
CA LEU A 328 -8.27 6.89 -2.07
C LEU A 328 -7.82 8.27 -2.55
N VAL A 329 -8.18 8.68 -3.76
CA VAL A 329 -7.94 10.04 -4.26
C VAL A 329 -8.73 11.07 -3.44
N ALA A 330 -10.02 10.82 -3.18
CA ALA A 330 -10.83 11.67 -2.31
C ALA A 330 -10.20 11.80 -0.91
N ALA A 331 -9.78 10.69 -0.31
CA ALA A 331 -9.13 10.67 1.00
C ALA A 331 -7.80 11.44 0.99
N LYS A 332 -7.03 11.36 -0.10
CA LYS A 332 -5.79 12.13 -0.25
C LYS A 332 -6.04 13.64 -0.32
N ILE A 333 -7.08 14.06 -1.04
CA ILE A 333 -7.54 15.47 -1.08
C ILE A 333 -7.96 15.93 0.32
N MET A 334 -8.75 15.11 1.04
CA MET A 334 -9.20 15.37 2.41
C MET A 334 -8.04 15.56 3.38
N LYS A 335 -7.08 14.62 3.37
CA LYS A 335 -5.90 14.68 4.25
C LYS A 335 -5.05 15.92 3.99
N GLY A 336 -4.86 16.29 2.72
CA GLY A 336 -4.15 17.51 2.36
C GLY A 336 -4.81 18.77 2.92
N PHE A 337 -6.15 18.81 2.92
CA PHE A 337 -6.93 19.89 3.50
C PHE A 337 -6.82 19.95 5.03
N ASN A 338 -6.99 18.82 5.73
CA ASN A 338 -6.90 18.78 7.19
C ASN A 338 -5.52 19.23 7.69
N ASN A 339 -4.43 18.78 7.04
CA ASN A 339 -3.08 19.18 7.40
C ASN A 339 -2.85 20.70 7.23
N HIS A 340 -3.37 21.30 6.15
CA HIS A 340 -3.24 22.73 5.90
C HIS A 340 -4.05 23.55 6.93
N TRP A 341 -5.23 23.05 7.31
CA TRP A 341 -6.07 23.68 8.32
C TRP A 341 -5.39 23.67 9.71
N GLU A 342 -4.91 22.51 10.17
CA GLU A 342 -4.20 22.39 11.45
C GLU A 342 -2.92 23.25 11.50
N GLY A 343 -2.15 23.28 10.42
CA GLY A 343 -0.96 24.14 10.32
C GLY A 343 -1.28 25.62 10.45
N ASN A 344 -2.37 26.08 9.84
CA ASN A 344 -2.82 27.46 9.96
C ASN A 344 -3.34 27.79 11.37
N CYS A 345 -4.17 26.92 11.98
CA CYS A 345 -4.66 27.14 13.34
C CYS A 345 -3.53 27.28 14.37
N ASN A 346 -2.49 26.44 14.26
CA ASN A 346 -1.31 26.52 15.13
C ASN A 346 -0.52 27.84 14.94
N SER A 347 -0.51 28.41 13.73
CA SER A 347 0.13 29.71 13.50
C SER A 347 -0.65 30.88 14.12
N TYR A 348 -1.98 30.82 14.15
CA TYR A 348 -2.82 31.86 14.75
C TYR A 348 -2.77 31.87 16.29
N GLU A 349 -2.66 30.72 16.94
CA GLU A 349 -2.48 30.64 18.39
C GLU A 349 -1.10 31.18 18.83
N GLN A 350 -0.08 31.07 17.97
CA GLN A 350 1.26 31.58 18.26
C GLN A 350 1.35 33.11 18.15
N GLU A 351 0.61 33.73 17.21
CA GLU A 351 0.52 35.20 17.10
C GLU A 351 -0.32 35.87 18.21
N GLN A 352 -1.32 35.19 18.76
CA GLN A 352 -2.06 35.70 19.92
C GLN A 352 -1.26 35.64 21.24
N SER A 353 -0.23 34.79 21.33
CA SER A 353 0.66 34.76 22.50
C SER A 353 1.71 35.88 22.53
N LEU A 354 1.85 36.66 21.45
CA LEU A 354 2.86 37.72 21.28
C LEU A 354 2.29 39.14 21.27
N SER A 355 1.00 39.34 21.52
CA SER A 355 0.36 40.68 21.50
C SER A 355 -0.31 41.11 22.80
N GLU A 356 -0.19 40.35 23.90
CA GLU A 356 -0.58 40.82 25.24
C GLU A 356 0.61 41.49 25.94
N THR A 357 1.02 42.67 25.49
CA THR A 357 1.66 43.67 26.37
C THR A 357 1.40 45.08 25.84
N GLU A 358 0.98 45.93 26.78
CA GLU A 358 0.84 47.40 26.72
C GLU A 358 -0.48 47.98 26.17
N SER A 359 -1.38 48.20 27.12
CA SER A 359 -2.40 49.24 27.12
C SER A 359 -1.81 50.65 27.25
N THR A 360 -2.22 51.61 26.42
CA THR A 360 -2.68 52.94 26.89
C THR A 360 -3.43 53.71 25.80
N GLU A 361 -4.35 54.55 26.26
CA GLU A 361 -5.44 55.25 25.58
C GLU A 361 -5.04 56.21 24.44
N ALA A 362 -5.87 56.30 23.38
CA ALA A 362 -6.38 57.57 22.85
C ALA A 362 -7.44 57.37 21.75
N THR A 363 -8.47 58.21 21.84
CA THR A 363 -9.67 58.32 21.02
C THR A 363 -9.38 58.87 19.61
N THR A 364 -9.92 58.27 18.54
CA THR A 364 -10.57 58.98 17.41
C THR A 364 -11.17 58.00 16.39
N ALA A 365 -12.36 58.36 15.91
CA ALA A 365 -13.16 57.61 14.96
C ALA A 365 -12.54 57.59 13.56
N ALA A 366 -12.40 56.40 12.98
CA ALA A 366 -12.23 56.21 11.55
C ALA A 366 -12.97 54.93 11.13
N THR A 367 -13.97 55.12 10.26
CA THR A 367 -14.75 54.07 9.61
C THR A 367 -13.82 53.18 8.78
N THR A 368 -13.54 51.97 9.25
CA THR A 368 -12.96 50.91 8.44
C THR A 368 -13.99 49.79 8.32
N THR A 369 -14.44 49.57 7.10
CA THR A 369 -15.36 48.50 6.73
C THR A 369 -14.67 47.16 6.92
N THR A 370 -14.71 46.62 8.13
CA THR A 370 -14.29 45.25 8.40
C THR A 370 -15.36 44.32 7.84
N THR A 371 -15.05 43.72 6.69
CA THR A 371 -15.79 42.56 6.17
C THR A 371 -15.65 41.44 7.19
N THR A 372 -16.63 41.35 8.09
CA THR A 372 -16.78 40.23 9.01
C THR A 372 -17.05 38.98 8.16
N MET A 373 -16.01 38.22 7.84
CA MET A 373 -16.18 36.83 7.45
C MET A 373 -16.79 36.12 8.65
N THR A 374 -18.11 35.91 8.59
CA THR A 374 -18.82 35.01 9.49
C THR A 374 -18.20 33.63 9.33
N MET A 375 -17.28 33.27 10.23
CA MET A 375 -16.76 31.93 10.40
C MET A 375 -17.89 31.05 10.95
N THR A 376 -18.70 30.53 10.04
CA THR A 376 -19.67 29.49 10.33
C THR A 376 -18.93 28.21 10.65
N THR A 377 -18.92 27.84 11.94
CA THR A 377 -18.59 26.51 12.49
C THR A 377 -17.18 25.94 12.19
N PRO A 378 -16.49 25.31 13.16
CA PRO A 378 -15.25 24.61 12.85
C PRO A 378 -15.55 23.55 11.78
N PRO A 379 -14.75 23.43 10.69
CA PRO A 379 -14.98 22.40 9.70
C PRO A 379 -14.92 21.06 10.41
N GLY A 380 -16.02 20.30 10.36
CA GLY A 380 -15.98 18.90 10.76
C GLY A 380 -14.84 18.22 10.01
N SER A 381 -14.03 17.44 10.71
CA SER A 381 -12.97 16.65 10.09
C SER A 381 -13.62 15.71 9.07
N GLY A 382 -13.60 16.07 7.80
CA GLY A 382 -14.23 15.28 6.75
C GLY A 382 -13.61 13.87 6.69
N SER A 383 -14.41 12.91 6.22
CA SER A 383 -14.04 11.49 6.20
C SER A 383 -14.46 10.84 4.88
N VAL A 384 -13.77 9.76 4.51
CA VAL A 384 -14.07 8.99 3.31
C VAL A 384 -14.34 7.54 3.68
N ILE A 385 -15.49 7.01 3.27
CA ILE A 385 -15.86 5.62 3.47
C ILE A 385 -15.81 4.95 2.11
N LEU A 386 -14.90 4.00 1.95
CA LEU A 386 -14.84 3.13 0.77
C LEU A 386 -15.70 1.92 1.04
N SER A 387 -16.50 1.46 0.08
CA SER A 387 -17.44 0.37 0.33
C SER A 387 -17.56 -0.61 -0.82
N ASP A 388 -17.72 -1.88 -0.48
CA ASP A 388 -17.97 -2.96 -1.44
C ASP A 388 -18.80 -4.06 -0.75
N PHE A 389 -19.51 -4.90 -1.50
CA PHE A 389 -20.26 -6.00 -0.90
C PHE A 389 -19.36 -7.21 -0.60
N ASN A 390 -18.24 -7.33 -1.32
CA ASN A 390 -17.34 -8.47 -1.21
C ASN A 390 -16.32 -8.27 -0.08
N GLU A 391 -16.36 -9.12 0.95
CA GLU A 391 -15.47 -9.02 2.12
C GLU A 391 -13.98 -9.06 1.74
N THR A 392 -13.59 -9.85 0.75
CA THR A 392 -12.20 -9.90 0.25
C THR A 392 -11.79 -8.55 -0.32
N VAL A 393 -12.68 -7.88 -1.04
CA VAL A 393 -12.47 -6.53 -1.57
C VAL A 393 -12.37 -5.52 -0.42
N VAL A 394 -13.30 -5.55 0.55
CA VAL A 394 -13.26 -4.66 1.73
C VAL A 394 -11.96 -4.82 2.51
N LYS A 395 -11.47 -6.05 2.70
CA LYS A 395 -10.17 -6.30 3.33
C LYS A 395 -9.01 -5.71 2.52
N ASN A 396 -9.06 -5.84 1.19
CA ASN A 396 -8.05 -5.26 0.31
C ASN A 396 -8.08 -3.72 0.34
N LEU A 397 -9.27 -3.10 0.40
CA LEU A 397 -9.44 -1.65 0.56
C LEU A 397 -8.75 -1.14 1.82
N ARG A 398 -8.91 -1.82 2.97
CA ARG A 398 -8.18 -1.48 4.21
C ARG A 398 -6.66 -1.51 4.00
N GLY A 399 -6.17 -2.55 3.32
CA GLY A 399 -4.75 -2.65 2.94
C GLY A 399 -4.28 -1.51 2.05
N ASN A 400 -5.10 -1.06 1.08
CA ASN A 400 -4.78 0.05 0.20
C ASN A 400 -4.86 1.43 0.88
N ILE A 401 -5.73 1.61 1.88
CA ILE A 401 -5.77 2.79 2.75
C ILE A 401 -4.44 2.90 3.51
N GLU A 402 -4.03 1.81 4.19
CA GLU A 402 -2.76 1.73 4.91
C GLU A 402 -1.57 1.94 3.98
N LEU A 403 -1.57 1.31 2.80
CA LEU A 403 -0.52 1.45 1.78
C LEU A 403 -0.31 2.90 1.35
N ASN A 404 -1.34 3.74 1.41
CA ASN A 404 -1.27 5.15 1.05
C ASN A 404 -1.17 6.09 2.26
N ASN A 405 -1.09 5.56 3.48
CA ASN A 405 -1.09 6.28 4.74
C ASN A 405 -2.33 7.18 4.89
N LEU A 406 -3.53 6.63 4.65
CA LEU A 406 -4.80 7.37 4.63
C LEU A 406 -5.75 7.03 5.78
N ASP A 407 -5.31 6.21 6.75
CA ASP A 407 -6.12 5.68 7.85
C ASP A 407 -6.72 6.75 8.76
N ALA A 408 -6.11 7.94 8.80
CA ALA A 408 -6.59 9.06 9.60
C ALA A 408 -7.88 9.72 9.05
N VAL A 409 -8.21 9.49 7.77
CA VAL A 409 -9.35 10.13 7.10
C VAL A 409 -10.21 9.16 6.29
N ALA A 410 -9.81 7.89 6.19
CA ALA A 410 -10.51 6.91 5.37
C ALA A 410 -10.71 5.57 6.10
N THR A 411 -11.86 4.95 5.86
CA THR A 411 -12.21 3.62 6.36
C THR A 411 -12.82 2.79 5.23
N ALA A 412 -12.92 1.47 5.41
CA ALA A 412 -13.58 0.58 4.47
C ALA A 412 -14.66 -0.27 5.13
N GLU A 413 -15.84 -0.32 4.51
CA GLU A 413 -17.06 -0.92 5.04
C GLU A 413 -17.74 -1.83 4.01
N GLY A 414 -18.44 -2.86 4.50
CA GLY A 414 -19.24 -3.72 3.64
C GLY A 414 -20.61 -3.10 3.36
N ILE A 415 -20.99 -2.92 2.10
CA ILE A 415 -22.35 -2.51 1.71
C ILE A 415 -22.92 -3.44 0.63
N ASP A 416 -24.16 -3.89 0.82
CA ASP A 416 -24.92 -4.59 -0.22
C ASP A 416 -26.00 -3.65 -0.77
N PHE A 417 -25.87 -3.27 -2.04
CA PHE A 417 -26.80 -2.35 -2.71
C PHE A 417 -28.24 -2.88 -2.72
N TYR A 418 -28.41 -4.19 -2.71
CA TYR A 418 -29.71 -4.84 -2.82
C TYR A 418 -30.51 -4.83 -1.52
N GLN A 419 -29.87 -4.52 -0.39
CA GLN A 419 -30.49 -4.53 0.93
C GLN A 419 -30.95 -3.13 1.39
N GLN A 420 -30.70 -2.09 0.59
CA GLN A 420 -30.95 -0.71 1.00
C GLN A 420 -32.41 -0.30 0.83
N ASP A 421 -32.96 0.34 1.86
CA ASP A 421 -34.27 0.99 1.82
C ASP A 421 -34.11 2.47 1.43
N PRO A 422 -34.62 2.91 0.26
CA PRO A 422 -34.51 4.29 -0.19
C PRO A 422 -35.24 5.29 0.73
N ASN A 423 -36.21 4.82 1.54
CA ASN A 423 -36.94 5.63 2.49
C ASN A 423 -36.37 5.54 3.91
N GLY A 424 -35.25 4.81 4.09
CA GLY A 424 -34.57 4.66 5.36
C GLY A 424 -33.90 5.96 5.84
N HIS A 425 -33.55 6.02 7.12
CA HIS A 425 -32.86 7.16 7.74
C HIS A 425 -31.33 6.98 7.79
N GLY A 426 -30.78 6.20 6.87
CA GLY A 426 -29.39 5.77 6.83
C GLY A 426 -29.17 4.64 5.83
N TRP A 427 -28.03 3.97 5.91
CA TRP A 427 -27.69 2.83 5.05
C TRP A 427 -27.28 1.62 5.90
N LEU A 428 -27.44 0.42 5.35
CA LEU A 428 -27.16 -0.84 6.04
C LEU A 428 -25.82 -1.41 5.60
N THR A 429 -25.00 -1.84 6.56
CA THR A 429 -23.83 -2.67 6.24
C THR A 429 -24.27 -4.08 5.84
N VAL A 430 -23.38 -4.85 5.22
CA VAL A 430 -23.61 -6.27 4.89
C VAL A 430 -24.01 -7.13 6.09
N ASP A 431 -23.60 -6.74 7.30
CA ASP A 431 -23.93 -7.42 8.56
C ASP A 431 -25.29 -6.97 9.15
N GLY A 432 -26.02 -6.10 8.45
CA GLY A 432 -27.31 -5.55 8.88
C GLY A 432 -27.20 -4.43 9.92
N PHE A 433 -26.01 -3.83 10.12
CA PHE A 433 -25.85 -2.69 11.01
C PHE A 433 -26.28 -1.39 10.31
N GLU A 434 -27.16 -0.63 10.96
CA GLU A 434 -27.63 0.66 10.44
C GLU A 434 -26.62 1.78 10.72
N ARG A 435 -26.14 2.41 9.65
CA ARG A 435 -25.25 3.56 9.65
C ARG A 435 -26.06 4.84 9.45
N LYS A 436 -25.93 5.77 10.40
CA LYS A 436 -26.63 7.07 10.42
C LYS A 436 -25.76 8.24 9.97
N ASP A 437 -24.50 7.98 9.69
CA ASP A 437 -23.57 8.90 9.04
C ASP A 437 -23.95 9.02 7.55
N ILE A 438 -24.84 9.98 7.30
CA ILE A 438 -25.32 10.33 5.96
C ILE A 438 -24.27 11.18 5.25
N ALA A 439 -23.90 10.75 4.04
CA ALA A 439 -22.87 11.36 3.21
C ALA A 439 -23.30 12.73 2.63
N ASP A 440 -22.34 13.63 2.53
CA ASP A 440 -22.42 14.91 1.83
C ASP A 440 -22.13 14.78 0.34
N LEU A 441 -21.44 13.71 -0.04
CA LEU A 441 -21.10 13.35 -1.41
C LEU A 441 -21.08 11.83 -1.52
N VAL A 442 -21.79 11.29 -2.51
CA VAL A 442 -21.63 9.89 -2.93
C VAL A 442 -20.85 9.85 -4.24
N ILE A 443 -19.88 8.96 -4.35
CA ILE A 443 -19.14 8.72 -5.59
C ILE A 443 -19.27 7.25 -5.98
N ALA A 444 -19.33 6.95 -7.27
CA ALA A 444 -19.41 5.58 -7.75
C ALA A 444 -18.77 5.48 -9.14
N ALA A 445 -17.92 4.46 -9.34
CA ALA A 445 -17.24 4.21 -10.59
C ALA A 445 -17.52 2.79 -11.08
N ASP A 446 -18.21 2.67 -12.22
CA ASP A 446 -18.50 1.40 -12.91
C ASP A 446 -19.29 0.36 -12.09
N VAL A 447 -20.20 0.83 -11.24
CA VAL A 447 -20.97 -0.02 -10.31
C VAL A 447 -22.16 -0.73 -10.93
N ILE A 448 -22.45 -0.48 -12.22
CA ILE A 448 -23.62 -1.04 -12.94
C ILE A 448 -23.12 -2.06 -13.95
N CYS A 449 -23.39 -3.34 -13.69
CA CYS A 449 -23.05 -4.44 -14.57
C CYS A 449 -24.28 -5.05 -15.24
N GLN A 450 -25.45 -4.94 -14.62
CA GLN A 450 -26.74 -5.36 -15.13
C GLN A 450 -27.83 -4.33 -14.75
N PRO A 451 -29.00 -4.34 -15.42
CA PRO A 451 -30.08 -3.38 -15.18
C PRO A 451 -30.48 -3.24 -13.70
N GLU A 452 -30.52 -4.34 -12.96
CA GLU A 452 -30.91 -4.38 -11.55
C GLU A 452 -29.94 -3.60 -10.65
N ASP A 453 -28.65 -3.55 -11.00
CA ASP A 453 -27.63 -2.79 -10.28
C ASP A 453 -27.94 -1.28 -10.33
N ALA A 454 -28.51 -0.78 -11.44
CA ALA A 454 -28.88 0.63 -11.56
C ALA A 454 -29.96 1.02 -10.54
N PHE A 455 -30.97 0.16 -10.35
CA PHE A 455 -32.01 0.36 -9.34
C PHE A 455 -31.48 0.19 -7.91
N ALA A 456 -30.60 -0.78 -7.68
CA ALA A 456 -29.97 -0.99 -6.37
C ALA A 456 -29.05 0.19 -5.98
N ALA A 457 -28.24 0.68 -6.92
CA ALA A 457 -27.39 1.85 -6.74
C ALA A 457 -28.23 3.11 -6.47
N ALA A 458 -29.32 3.34 -7.22
CA ALA A 458 -30.21 4.48 -6.98
C ALA A 458 -30.84 4.44 -5.58
N ARG A 459 -31.32 3.26 -5.11
CA ARG A 459 -31.84 3.12 -3.74
C ARG A 459 -30.77 3.41 -2.69
N THR A 460 -29.55 2.91 -2.90
CA THR A 460 -28.41 3.12 -2.02
C THR A 460 -28.00 4.60 -1.96
N ILE A 461 -27.96 5.29 -3.12
CA ILE A 461 -27.70 6.73 -3.18
C ILE A 461 -28.78 7.48 -2.39
N ALA A 462 -30.05 7.14 -2.58
CA ALA A 462 -31.14 7.78 -1.87
C ALA A 462 -31.07 7.54 -0.35
N SER A 463 -30.70 6.36 0.12
CA SER A 463 -30.60 6.08 1.55
C SER A 463 -29.40 6.76 2.21
N ALA A 464 -28.25 6.77 1.52
CA ALA A 464 -26.98 7.22 2.09
C ALA A 464 -26.66 8.71 1.88
N LEU A 465 -27.26 9.39 0.90
CA LEU A 465 -26.95 10.78 0.57
C LEU A 465 -27.83 11.76 1.37
N ARG A 466 -27.27 12.91 1.77
CA ARG A 466 -28.03 13.97 2.44
C ARG A 466 -28.91 14.72 1.44
N VAL A 467 -30.10 15.15 1.87
CA VAL A 467 -30.97 15.99 1.05
C VAL A 467 -30.24 17.30 0.68
N GLY A 468 -30.31 17.69 -0.59
CA GLY A 468 -29.60 18.85 -1.13
C GLY A 468 -28.16 18.57 -1.55
N CYS A 469 -27.63 17.39 -1.24
CA CYS A 469 -26.31 16.93 -1.69
C CYS A 469 -26.40 16.11 -2.98
N LYS A 470 -25.25 15.87 -3.60
CA LYS A 470 -25.15 15.20 -4.91
C LYS A 470 -24.33 13.91 -4.86
N ALA A 471 -24.62 13.02 -5.80
CA ALA A 471 -23.81 11.87 -6.16
C ALA A 471 -23.16 12.07 -7.53
N LEU A 472 -21.96 11.54 -7.70
CA LEU A 472 -21.22 11.51 -8.95
C LEU A 472 -21.02 10.06 -9.37
N VAL A 473 -21.59 9.67 -10.51
CA VAL A 473 -21.51 8.30 -11.02
C VAL A 473 -20.86 8.30 -12.39
N VAL A 474 -19.75 7.58 -12.56
CA VAL A 474 -19.10 7.40 -13.87
C VAL A 474 -19.23 5.95 -14.28
N SER A 475 -19.67 5.70 -15.51
CA SER A 475 -19.80 4.36 -16.07
C SER A 475 -19.50 4.37 -17.56
N ALA A 476 -19.05 3.23 -18.10
CA ALA A 476 -18.97 3.09 -19.55
C ALA A 476 -20.37 3.11 -20.18
N ASP A 477 -20.44 3.49 -21.46
CA ASP A 477 -21.70 3.57 -22.19
C ASP A 477 -22.39 2.20 -22.35
N SER A 478 -23.64 2.22 -22.78
CA SER A 478 -24.46 1.01 -22.93
C SER A 478 -23.97 0.03 -23.99
N LYS A 479 -22.97 0.41 -24.82
CA LYS A 479 -22.31 -0.53 -25.74
C LYS A 479 -21.34 -1.44 -25.00
N HIS A 480 -20.81 -1.00 -23.85
CA HIS A 480 -19.81 -1.71 -23.07
C HIS A 480 -20.35 -2.21 -21.72
N ARG A 481 -21.40 -1.57 -21.17
CA ARG A 481 -22.02 -1.92 -19.89
C ARG A 481 -23.54 -1.99 -20.00
N PHE A 482 -24.09 -3.19 -19.83
CA PHE A 482 -25.54 -3.42 -19.87
C PHE A 482 -26.23 -2.81 -18.64
N GLY A 483 -27.31 -2.06 -18.84
CA GLY A 483 -28.14 -1.54 -17.75
C GLY A 483 -27.83 -0.11 -17.30
N VAL A 484 -26.72 0.49 -17.75
CA VAL A 484 -26.37 1.88 -17.40
C VAL A 484 -27.43 2.86 -17.90
N GLU A 485 -28.08 2.56 -19.03
CA GLU A 485 -29.20 3.32 -19.58
C GLU A 485 -30.43 3.37 -18.65
N LYS A 486 -30.52 2.45 -17.68
CA LYS A 486 -31.61 2.40 -16.68
C LYS A 486 -31.40 3.31 -15.49
N LEU A 487 -30.22 3.93 -15.32
CA LEU A 487 -29.93 4.74 -14.13
C LEU A 487 -30.86 5.95 -13.99
N GLU A 488 -31.25 6.59 -15.10
CA GLU A 488 -32.20 7.72 -15.08
C GLU A 488 -33.60 7.26 -14.65
N GLU A 489 -34.07 6.13 -15.19
CA GLU A 489 -35.34 5.49 -14.81
C GLU A 489 -35.33 5.06 -13.33
N ALA A 490 -34.21 4.51 -12.86
CA ALA A 490 -34.01 4.09 -11.48
C ALA A 490 -34.09 5.29 -10.50
N CYS A 491 -33.45 6.42 -10.83
CA CYS A 491 -33.51 7.63 -10.01
C CYS A 491 -34.96 8.17 -9.92
N GLN A 492 -35.68 8.19 -11.05
CA GLN A 492 -37.08 8.60 -11.08
C GLN A 492 -37.98 7.68 -10.24
N THR A 493 -37.72 6.37 -10.29
CA THR A 493 -38.48 5.37 -9.53
C THR A 493 -38.34 5.55 -8.03
N VAL A 494 -37.16 5.97 -7.55
CA VAL A 494 -36.94 6.28 -6.14
C VAL A 494 -37.65 7.57 -5.71
N GLY A 495 -37.90 8.50 -6.64
CA GLY A 495 -38.70 9.71 -6.41
C GLY A 495 -37.98 10.84 -5.66
N SER A 496 -37.00 10.52 -4.81
CA SER A 496 -36.18 11.52 -4.09
C SER A 496 -34.86 11.87 -4.78
N LEU A 497 -34.63 11.39 -6.02
CA LEU A 497 -33.41 11.63 -6.79
C LEU A 497 -33.73 12.28 -8.13
N SER A 498 -32.91 13.27 -8.52
CA SER A 498 -33.00 13.96 -9.80
C SER A 498 -31.64 13.96 -10.51
N VAL A 499 -31.60 13.53 -11.76
CA VAL A 499 -30.38 13.58 -12.57
C VAL A 499 -30.22 15.00 -13.11
N LEU A 500 -29.24 15.75 -12.60
CA LEU A 500 -28.96 17.13 -13.00
C LEU A 500 -28.26 17.22 -14.35
N SER A 501 -27.33 16.29 -14.59
CA SER A 501 -26.59 16.23 -15.85
C SER A 501 -26.15 14.81 -16.17
N LYS A 502 -26.06 14.55 -17.47
CA LYS A 502 -25.51 13.34 -18.07
C LYS A 502 -24.57 13.81 -19.18
N THR A 503 -23.28 13.66 -18.96
CA THR A 503 -22.27 14.29 -19.81
C THR A 503 -21.25 13.25 -20.24
N ASN A 504 -20.90 13.24 -21.53
CA ASN A 504 -19.80 12.44 -22.02
C ASN A 504 -18.51 12.96 -21.39
N VAL A 505 -17.69 12.05 -20.87
CA VAL A 505 -16.40 12.37 -20.27
C VAL A 505 -15.49 13.12 -21.25
N ASP A 506 -15.52 12.78 -22.54
CA ASP A 506 -14.75 13.47 -23.59
C ASP A 506 -15.14 14.95 -23.70
N ASP A 507 -16.42 15.28 -23.49
CA ASP A 507 -16.89 16.66 -23.50
C ASP A 507 -16.33 17.45 -22.32
N TYR A 508 -16.06 16.82 -21.16
CA TYR A 508 -15.39 17.49 -20.04
C TYR A 508 -13.96 17.88 -20.38
N TYR A 509 -13.23 17.00 -21.07
CA TYR A 509 -11.89 17.30 -21.57
C TYR A 509 -11.90 18.41 -22.63
N LEU A 510 -12.94 18.47 -23.47
CA LEU A 510 -13.09 19.47 -24.54
C LEU A 510 -13.61 20.83 -24.06
N GLN A 511 -14.57 20.88 -23.13
CA GLN A 511 -15.16 22.13 -22.63
C GLN A 511 -14.17 23.00 -21.84
N GLN A 512 -13.13 22.39 -21.25
CA GLN A 512 -12.01 23.14 -20.66
C GLN A 512 -11.00 23.62 -21.71
N SER A 513 -11.12 23.20 -22.96
CA SER A 513 -10.27 23.61 -24.08
C SER A 513 -10.86 24.77 -24.90
N THR A 514 -12.14 25.12 -24.70
CA THR A 514 -12.83 26.15 -25.48
C THR A 514 -12.66 27.55 -24.92
N SER A 515 -11.42 28.06 -25.02
CA SER A 515 -11.15 29.51 -25.09
C SER A 515 -10.09 29.85 -26.14
N THR A 516 -10.04 29.11 -27.26
CA THR A 516 -9.48 29.60 -28.54
C THR A 516 -9.92 28.66 -29.66
N SER A 517 -10.84 29.14 -30.49
CA SER A 517 -11.28 28.46 -31.70
C SER A 517 -10.23 28.62 -32.80
N THR A 518 -9.53 27.54 -33.16
CA THR A 518 -9.02 27.33 -34.51
C THR A 518 -8.94 25.84 -34.81
N SER A 519 -9.71 25.42 -35.79
CA SER A 519 -9.74 24.09 -36.40
C SER A 519 -8.39 23.78 -37.05
N HIS A 520 -7.59 22.89 -36.46
CA HIS A 520 -6.54 22.16 -37.18
C HIS A 520 -6.59 20.69 -36.76
N SER A 521 -6.98 19.85 -37.71
CA SER A 521 -6.90 18.41 -37.67
C SER A 521 -5.43 17.99 -37.73
N ASN A 522 -4.81 17.75 -36.58
CA ASN A 522 -3.55 17.02 -36.50
C ASN A 522 -3.77 15.76 -35.66
N SER A 523 -3.82 14.64 -36.39
CA SER A 523 -3.65 13.28 -35.89
C SER A 523 -2.19 13.07 -35.48
N ASP A 524 -1.76 13.73 -34.42
CA ASP A 524 -0.51 13.36 -33.75
C ASP A 524 -0.87 12.34 -32.66
N SER A 525 -0.44 11.11 -32.89
CA SER A 525 -0.57 9.96 -32.00
C SER A 525 -0.05 10.31 -30.61
N VAL A 526 -0.97 10.64 -29.70
CA VAL A 526 -0.70 10.73 -28.26
C VAL A 526 -0.28 9.35 -27.82
N SER A 527 0.97 9.23 -27.34
CA SER A 527 1.45 8.10 -26.56
C SER A 527 0.37 7.67 -25.56
N GLY A 528 0.04 6.37 -25.54
CA GLY A 528 -1.09 5.82 -24.79
C GLY A 528 -1.20 6.34 -23.35
N ASP A 529 -2.44 6.51 -22.89
CA ASP A 529 -2.72 6.91 -21.52
C ASP A 529 -2.35 5.76 -20.57
N GLU A 530 -1.11 5.78 -20.05
CA GLU A 530 -0.52 4.70 -19.24
C GLU A 530 -1.39 4.27 -18.05
N ASP A 531 -2.16 5.19 -17.46
CA ASP A 531 -3.05 4.86 -16.34
C ASP A 531 -4.29 4.10 -16.81
N MET A 532 -4.80 4.39 -18.01
CA MET A 532 -5.92 3.65 -18.60
C MET A 532 -5.51 2.25 -19.04
N GLU A 533 -4.27 2.07 -19.52
CA GLU A 533 -3.72 0.76 -19.91
C GLU A 533 -3.59 -0.23 -18.72
N LYS A 534 -3.55 0.29 -17.48
CA LYS A 534 -3.55 -0.53 -16.26
C LYS A 534 -4.95 -1.03 -15.87
N THR A 535 -6.00 -0.57 -16.54
CA THR A 535 -7.38 -0.93 -16.22
C THR A 535 -7.88 -2.11 -17.04
N SER A 536 -8.77 -2.90 -16.46
CA SER A 536 -9.43 -4.01 -17.13
C SER A 536 -10.54 -3.50 -18.05
N GLY A 537 -10.62 -4.07 -19.25
CA GLY A 537 -11.70 -3.77 -20.20
C GLY A 537 -11.58 -2.44 -20.94
N PHE A 538 -10.51 -1.66 -20.73
CA PHE A 538 -10.26 -0.46 -21.54
C PHE A 538 -10.09 -0.82 -23.02
N VAL A 539 -10.81 -0.10 -23.88
CA VAL A 539 -10.66 -0.18 -25.33
C VAL A 539 -10.51 1.24 -25.87
N HIS A 540 -9.61 1.43 -26.82
CA HIS A 540 -9.44 2.73 -27.48
C HIS A 540 -10.75 3.19 -28.11
N GLY A 541 -11.18 4.42 -27.80
CA GLY A 541 -12.47 4.95 -28.23
C GLY A 541 -13.67 4.52 -27.37
N MET A 542 -13.44 3.89 -26.22
CA MET A 542 -14.49 3.66 -25.22
C MET A 542 -15.07 4.99 -24.74
N THR A 543 -16.39 5.11 -24.82
CA THR A 543 -17.11 6.27 -24.27
C THR A 543 -17.44 6.04 -22.80
N LEU A 544 -17.12 7.01 -21.96
CA LEU A 544 -17.52 7.04 -20.55
C LEU A 544 -18.51 8.18 -20.32
N THR A 545 -19.51 7.96 -19.47
CA THR A 545 -20.53 8.96 -19.14
C THR A 545 -20.49 9.24 -17.64
N MET A 546 -20.52 10.53 -17.30
CA MET A 546 -20.65 10.99 -15.92
C MET A 546 -22.07 11.52 -15.67
N TYR A 547 -22.70 11.01 -14.62
CA TYR A 547 -23.99 11.44 -14.10
C TYR A 547 -23.77 12.25 -12.83
N ILE A 548 -24.45 13.39 -12.74
CA ILE A 548 -24.57 14.16 -11.50
C ILE A 548 -26.02 14.02 -11.01
N ILE A 549 -26.20 13.43 -9.84
CA ILE A 549 -27.51 13.09 -9.29
C ILE A 549 -27.71 13.88 -8.01
N LEU A 550 -28.77 14.66 -7.90
CA LEU A 550 -29.13 15.41 -6.70
C LEU A 550 -30.17 14.64 -5.89
N LYS A 551 -29.99 14.55 -4.57
CA LYS A 551 -31.08 14.12 -3.68
C LYS A 551 -32.00 15.30 -3.40
N THR A 552 -33.20 15.25 -3.96
CA THR A 552 -34.27 16.21 -3.70
C THR A 552 -34.96 15.81 -2.38
N GLY A 553 -35.52 16.79 -1.66
CA GLY A 553 -36.42 16.47 -0.55
C GLY A 553 -37.61 15.64 -1.03
N GLU A 554 -38.34 14.99 -0.12
CA GLU A 554 -39.53 14.22 -0.50
C GLU A 554 -40.46 15.08 -1.36
N VAL A 555 -40.82 14.53 -2.53
CA VAL A 555 -41.97 15.03 -3.28
C VAL A 555 -43.17 14.61 -2.45
N THR A 556 -43.70 15.51 -1.62
CA THR A 556 -45.05 15.37 -1.08
C THR A 556 -45.99 15.21 -2.27
N GLN A 557 -46.45 13.98 -2.52
CA GLN A 557 -47.50 13.68 -3.50
C GLN A 557 -48.84 14.22 -3.03
#